data_AF-C4XTN8-F1
#
_entry.id   AF-C4XTN8-F1
#
_cell.length_a   1.000
_cell.length_b   1.000
_cell.length_c   1.000
_cell.angle_alpha   90.00
_cell.angle_beta   90.00
_cell.angle_gamma   90.00
#
_symmetry.space_group_name_H-M   'P 1'
#
loop_
_entity.id
_entity.type
_entity.pdbx_description
1 polymer ?
#
loop_
_entity_poly.entity_id
_entity_poly.type
_entity_poly.pdbx_seq_one_letter_code
_entity_poly.pdbx_strand_id
1 'polypeptide(L)'
;MRLPEEPMKLSVLFIILCCLALPALSRAGVVLEGDACRQVFDNPKAEQIACQTGFRLDPVTRSRLESNSFGFVSDLACSAVITAKRSEVVARLHAKGDVALPPQEVRCNLVSGGDPVPVRFHLAPVVRIDASGRAVDARLGIRDLTGIPEPLATAVAEFLNSDPGLRRSIVSAANEILPNLPRK
;
A
#
# COMPACT_ATOMS: atom_id res chain seq x y z
N MET A 1 25.67 -21.19 65.31
CA MET A 1 24.35 -21.61 64.77
C MET A 1 24.55 -22.01 63.33
N ARG A 2 24.27 -23.28 62.99
CA ARG A 2 24.29 -23.83 61.63
C ARG A 2 23.04 -23.41 60.89
N LEU A 3 23.18 -23.04 59.62
CA LEU A 3 22.27 -23.41 58.53
C LEU A 3 23.08 -23.44 57.23
N PRO A 4 23.16 -24.61 56.57
CA PRO A 4 23.02 -24.68 55.13
C PRO A 4 21.89 -25.66 54.78
N GLU A 5 21.23 -25.44 53.63
CA GLU A 5 20.79 -26.47 52.67
C GLU A 5 19.99 -25.81 51.53
N GLU A 6 20.55 -25.84 50.32
CA GLU A 6 19.78 -25.74 49.08
C GLU A 6 19.11 -27.10 48.80
N PRO A 7 18.10 -27.20 47.89
CA PRO A 7 18.49 -27.45 46.49
C PRO A 7 17.60 -26.81 45.40
N MET A 8 18.30 -26.36 44.37
CA MET A 8 17.97 -26.24 42.94
C MET A 8 16.99 -27.30 42.39
N LYS A 9 16.03 -26.89 41.53
CA LYS A 9 15.66 -27.58 40.26
C LYS A 9 14.52 -26.92 39.45
N LEU A 10 14.79 -26.80 38.14
CA LEU A 10 13.86 -26.98 37.00
C LEU A 10 12.69 -26.00 36.80
N SER A 11 12.80 -25.13 35.78
CA SER A 11 11.92 -25.17 34.59
C SER A 11 12.40 -24.18 33.53
N VAL A 12 13.47 -24.56 32.84
CA VAL A 12 13.87 -23.98 31.55
C VAL A 12 13.02 -24.67 30.47
N LEU A 13 11.76 -24.26 30.29
CA LEU A 13 10.95 -24.69 29.13
C LEU A 13 9.67 -23.84 28.95
N PHE A 14 9.78 -22.51 28.96
CA PHE A 14 8.71 -21.65 28.44
C PHE A 14 9.06 -21.18 27.03
N ILE A 15 8.87 -22.10 26.09
CA ILE A 15 8.11 -21.87 24.85
C ILE A 15 8.49 -20.56 24.14
N ILE A 16 9.57 -20.67 23.38
CA ILE A 16 9.87 -19.89 22.18
C ILE A 16 8.70 -20.10 21.20
N LEU A 17 7.60 -19.37 21.37
CA LEU A 17 6.41 -19.42 20.48
C LEU A 17 5.70 -18.07 20.38
N CYS A 18 6.46 -16.98 20.28
CA CYS A 18 5.91 -15.70 19.84
C CYS A 18 6.84 -15.12 18.77
N CYS A 19 6.25 -14.66 17.68
CA CYS A 19 6.87 -13.92 16.58
C CYS A 19 7.41 -14.73 15.37
N LEU A 20 6.68 -15.77 14.93
CA LEU A 20 6.52 -16.01 13.48
C LEU A 20 5.44 -15.06 12.88
N ALA A 21 5.42 -13.81 13.34
CA ALA A 21 4.71 -12.76 12.64
C ALA A 21 5.62 -12.35 11.48
N LEU A 22 5.33 -12.86 10.28
CA LEU A 22 5.89 -12.33 9.04
C LEU A 22 5.76 -10.79 9.11
N PRO A 23 6.86 -10.03 8.98
CA PRO A 23 6.76 -8.58 9.01
C PRO A 23 5.91 -8.17 7.81
N ALA A 24 4.74 -7.60 8.07
CA ALA A 24 4.00 -6.90 7.05
C ALA A 24 4.93 -5.85 6.46
N LEU A 25 5.08 -5.84 5.13
CA LEU A 25 5.93 -4.86 4.46
C LEU A 25 5.28 -3.49 4.62
N SER A 26 5.75 -2.73 5.61
CA SER A 26 5.27 -1.37 5.85
C SER A 26 5.99 -0.43 4.90
N ARG A 27 5.22 0.30 4.09
CA ARG A 27 5.72 1.45 3.32
C ARG A 27 5.26 2.71 4.04
N ALA A 28 5.93 3.84 3.84
CA ALA A 28 5.44 5.11 4.37
C ALA A 28 4.02 5.33 3.84
N GLY A 29 3.04 5.58 4.70
CA GLY A 29 1.63 5.76 4.29
C GLY A 29 0.75 4.53 4.49
N VAL A 30 1.28 3.32 4.27
CA VAL A 30 0.47 2.09 4.16
C VAL A 30 1.19 0.84 4.66
N VAL A 31 0.40 -0.13 5.11
CA VAL A 31 0.80 -1.51 5.32
C VAL A 31 0.16 -2.36 4.23
N LEU A 32 0.96 -3.12 3.49
CA LEU A 32 0.46 -4.00 2.43
C LEU A 32 -0.11 -5.30 3.01
N GLU A 33 -1.24 -5.73 2.47
CA GLU A 33 -1.92 -6.97 2.83
C GLU A 33 -2.14 -7.82 1.57
N GLY A 34 -1.62 -9.05 1.56
CA GLY A 34 -1.83 -9.98 0.45
C GLY A 34 -1.26 -9.51 -0.90
N ASP A 35 -0.21 -8.67 -0.91
CA ASP A 35 0.37 -8.14 -2.14
C ASP A 35 1.09 -9.22 -2.96
N ALA A 36 0.46 -9.65 -4.06
CA ALA A 36 1.02 -10.61 -5.01
C ALA A 36 1.70 -9.91 -6.21
N CYS A 37 1.61 -8.58 -6.30
CA CYS A 37 2.04 -7.86 -7.49
C CYS A 37 3.55 -7.97 -7.74
N ARG A 38 4.37 -7.97 -6.70
CA ARG A 38 5.82 -8.10 -6.83
C ARG A 38 6.24 -9.36 -7.60
N GLN A 39 5.64 -10.51 -7.29
CA GLN A 39 5.94 -11.77 -7.97
C GLN A 39 5.63 -11.72 -9.47
N VAL A 40 4.54 -11.04 -9.85
CA VAL A 40 4.15 -10.88 -11.25
C VAL A 40 5.10 -9.94 -11.99
N PHE A 41 5.51 -8.83 -11.34
CA PHE A 41 6.47 -7.90 -11.92
C PHE A 41 7.85 -8.54 -12.12
N ASP A 42 8.30 -9.35 -11.15
CA ASP A 42 9.59 -10.05 -11.15
C ASP A 42 9.65 -11.21 -12.16
N ASN A 43 8.50 -11.67 -12.71
CA ASN A 43 8.46 -12.67 -13.76
C ASN A 43 8.57 -12.03 -15.16
N PRO A 44 9.74 -12.08 -15.83
CA PRO A 44 9.93 -11.45 -17.14
C PRO A 44 9.09 -12.08 -18.26
N LYS A 45 8.58 -13.30 -18.07
CA LYS A 45 7.75 -14.01 -19.05
C LYS A 45 6.27 -13.62 -18.98
N ALA A 46 5.84 -12.89 -17.93
CA ALA A 46 4.46 -12.46 -17.79
C ALA A 46 4.13 -11.32 -18.76
N GLU A 47 3.42 -11.60 -19.84
CA GLU A 47 2.98 -10.58 -20.80
C GLU A 47 1.94 -9.61 -20.21
N GLN A 48 1.06 -10.15 -19.36
CA GLN A 48 0.06 -9.40 -18.62
C GLN A 48 0.49 -9.29 -17.16
N ILE A 49 0.50 -8.06 -16.64
CA ILE A 49 0.52 -7.80 -15.21
C ILE A 49 -0.93 -7.93 -14.76
N ALA A 50 -1.22 -8.96 -13.97
CA ALA A 50 -2.51 -9.18 -13.33
C ALA A 50 -2.25 -9.73 -11.92
N CYS A 51 -2.52 -8.92 -10.91
CA CYS A 51 -2.23 -9.28 -9.53
C CYS A 51 -3.25 -8.66 -8.56
N GLN A 52 -3.48 -9.35 -7.45
CA GLN A 52 -4.22 -8.79 -6.33
C GLN A 52 -3.27 -8.07 -5.38
N THR A 53 -3.73 -6.94 -4.86
CA THR A 53 -3.03 -6.19 -3.84
C THR A 53 -4.04 -5.60 -2.85
N GLY A 54 -3.66 -5.54 -1.59
CA GLY A 54 -4.43 -4.92 -0.53
C GLY A 54 -3.55 -3.99 0.29
N PHE A 55 -4.16 -3.00 0.91
CA PHE A 55 -3.45 -2.12 1.82
C PHE A 55 -4.36 -1.59 2.93
N ARG A 56 -3.74 -1.30 4.07
CA ARG A 56 -4.29 -0.46 5.14
C ARG A 56 -3.44 0.77 5.29
N LEU A 57 -4.01 1.83 5.85
CA LEU A 57 -3.21 2.98 6.26
C LEU A 57 -2.34 2.62 7.46
N ASP A 58 -1.09 3.11 7.46
CA ASP A 58 -0.27 3.03 8.68
C ASP A 58 -0.86 3.91 9.80
N PRO A 59 -0.50 3.69 11.08
CA PRO A 59 -1.12 4.43 12.19
C PRO A 59 -1.03 5.95 12.07
N VAL A 60 0.08 6.46 11.51
CA VAL A 60 0.30 7.91 11.37
C VAL A 60 -0.62 8.48 10.30
N THR A 61 -0.75 7.79 9.17
CA THR A 61 -1.57 8.19 8.01
C THR A 61 -3.04 8.04 8.32
N ARG A 62 -3.42 7.00 9.07
CA ARG A 62 -4.76 6.83 9.61
C ARG A 62 -5.16 7.98 10.52
N SER A 63 -4.28 8.41 11.43
CA SER A 63 -4.54 9.58 12.29
C SER A 63 -4.69 10.87 11.48
N ARG A 64 -3.93 11.04 10.39
CA ARG A 64 -4.13 12.17 9.48
C ARG A 64 -5.47 12.10 8.74
N LEU A 65 -5.90 10.92 8.28
CA LEU A 65 -7.22 10.74 7.67
C LEU A 65 -8.34 11.13 8.65
N GLU A 66 -8.24 10.66 9.89
CA GLU A 66 -9.19 10.99 10.95
C GLU A 66 -9.25 12.50 11.21
N SER A 67 -8.09 13.16 11.31
CA SER A 67 -8.04 14.61 11.48
C SER A 67 -8.61 15.37 10.27
N ASN A 68 -8.31 14.96 9.04
CA ASN A 68 -8.79 15.63 7.82
C ASN A 68 -10.29 15.40 7.59
N SER A 69 -10.82 14.29 8.10
CA SER A 69 -12.24 13.97 8.06
C SER A 69 -12.98 14.41 9.31
N PHE A 70 -12.41 15.27 10.18
CA PHE A 70 -13.04 15.73 11.42
C PHE A 70 -13.56 14.60 12.33
N GLY A 71 -12.89 13.44 12.32
CA GLY A 71 -13.27 12.25 13.08
C GLY A 71 -14.36 11.40 12.42
N PHE A 72 -14.88 11.77 11.25
CA PHE A 72 -15.90 10.97 10.55
C PHE A 72 -15.33 9.66 10.00
N VAL A 73 -14.04 9.61 9.68
CA VAL A 73 -13.38 8.43 9.13
C VAL A 73 -12.18 8.04 9.98
N SER A 74 -12.24 6.89 10.64
CA SER A 74 -11.17 6.45 11.54
C SER A 74 -10.24 5.40 10.94
N ASP A 75 -10.65 4.69 9.88
CA ASP A 75 -9.81 3.70 9.21
C ASP A 75 -10.21 3.51 7.75
N LEU A 76 -9.28 2.96 6.97
CA LEU A 76 -9.48 2.60 5.57
C LEU A 76 -8.63 1.36 5.23
N ALA A 77 -9.30 0.29 4.83
CA ALA A 77 -8.67 -0.93 4.31
C ALA A 77 -9.16 -1.17 2.88
N CYS A 78 -8.23 -1.33 1.94
CA CYS A 78 -8.50 -1.38 0.52
C CYS A 78 -7.94 -2.64 -0.14
N SER A 79 -8.54 -3.00 -1.27
CA SER A 79 -8.10 -4.05 -2.16
C SER A 79 -8.32 -3.66 -3.62
N ALA A 80 -7.45 -4.13 -4.49
CA ALA A 80 -7.52 -3.89 -5.93
C ALA A 80 -6.98 -5.09 -6.71
N VAL A 81 -7.51 -5.26 -7.93
CA VAL A 81 -6.90 -6.10 -8.95
C VAL A 81 -6.18 -5.16 -9.92
N ILE A 82 -4.85 -5.20 -9.92
CA ILE A 82 -4.05 -4.37 -10.81
C ILE A 82 -3.87 -5.11 -12.13
N THR A 83 -4.29 -4.47 -13.22
CA THR A 83 -4.16 -5.02 -14.58
C THR A 83 -3.46 -4.05 -15.52
N ALA A 84 -2.41 -4.51 -16.21
CA ALA A 84 -1.72 -3.76 -17.25
C ALA A 84 -0.99 -4.70 -18.22
N LYS A 85 -0.86 -4.31 -19.49
CA LYS A 85 0.05 -5.01 -20.41
C LYS A 85 1.49 -4.62 -20.10
N ARG A 86 2.39 -5.59 -19.96
CA ARG A 86 3.82 -5.32 -19.69
C ARG A 86 4.44 -4.45 -20.78
N SER A 87 4.10 -4.74 -22.04
CA SER A 87 4.56 -3.96 -23.19
C SER A 87 4.17 -2.48 -23.10
N GLU A 88 2.98 -2.16 -22.59
CA GLU A 88 2.53 -0.77 -22.42
C GLU A 88 3.31 -0.06 -21.30
N VAL A 89 3.53 -0.74 -20.17
CA VAL A 89 4.33 -0.18 -19.05
C VAL A 89 5.77 0.08 -19.50
N VAL A 90 6.38 -0.89 -20.19
CA VAL A 90 7.75 -0.78 -20.73
C VAL A 90 7.83 0.32 -21.80
N ALA A 91 6.84 0.41 -22.71
CA ALA A 91 6.81 1.45 -23.73
C ALA A 91 6.73 2.85 -23.10
N ARG A 92 5.92 3.04 -22.06
CA ARG A 92 5.82 4.31 -21.32
C ARG A 92 7.12 4.66 -20.61
N LEU A 93 7.77 3.68 -19.98
CA LEU A 93 9.09 3.88 -19.37
C LEU A 93 10.14 4.31 -20.41
N HIS A 94 10.13 3.67 -21.57
CA HIS A 94 11.06 3.93 -22.68
C HIS A 94 10.82 5.26 -23.40
N ALA A 95 9.62 5.83 -23.27
CA ALA A 95 9.26 7.13 -23.84
C ALA A 95 9.89 8.32 -23.09
N LYS A 96 10.63 8.07 -22.00
CA LYS A 96 11.36 9.08 -21.19
C LYS A 96 10.44 10.21 -20.69
N GLY A 97 9.47 9.84 -19.86
CA GLY A 97 8.56 10.76 -19.20
C GLY A 97 7.75 10.09 -18.09
N ASP A 98 6.64 10.71 -17.71
CA ASP A 98 5.75 10.19 -16.68
C ASP A 98 5.10 8.87 -17.12
N VAL A 99 5.11 7.89 -16.23
CA VAL A 99 4.44 6.59 -16.42
C VAL A 99 3.07 6.66 -15.77
N ALA A 100 2.04 6.85 -16.59
CA ALA A 100 0.65 6.76 -16.17
C ALA A 100 0.12 5.33 -16.34
N LEU A 101 -0.44 4.75 -15.27
CA LEU A 101 -1.18 3.49 -15.33
C LEU A 101 -2.65 3.75 -15.67
N PRO A 102 -3.31 2.83 -16.39
CA PRO A 102 -4.74 2.94 -16.64
C PRO A 102 -5.54 2.87 -15.33
N PRO A 103 -6.72 3.53 -15.26
CA PRO A 103 -7.58 3.48 -14.09
C PRO A 103 -7.89 2.05 -13.66
N GLN A 104 -7.74 1.76 -12.36
CA GLN A 104 -8.11 0.49 -11.73
C GLN A 104 -9.22 0.75 -10.72
N GLU A 105 -10.24 -0.09 -10.67
CA GLU A 105 -11.22 -0.07 -9.58
C GLU A 105 -10.54 -0.54 -8.28
N VAL A 106 -10.71 0.24 -7.21
CA VAL A 106 -10.28 -0.08 -5.86
C VAL A 106 -11.52 -0.16 -4.98
N ARG A 107 -11.60 -1.21 -4.15
CA ARG A 107 -12.67 -1.43 -3.19
C ARG A 107 -12.13 -1.34 -1.79
N CYS A 108 -12.79 -0.58 -0.93
CA CYS A 108 -12.35 -0.40 0.44
C CYS A 108 -13.49 -0.57 1.43
N ASN A 109 -13.13 -0.95 2.65
CA ASN A 109 -13.96 -0.77 3.83
C ASN A 109 -13.42 0.44 4.58
N LEU A 110 -14.23 1.50 4.61
CA LEU A 110 -13.99 2.70 5.37
C LEU A 110 -14.67 2.57 6.74
N VAL A 111 -14.04 2.94 7.84
CA VAL A 111 -14.69 2.89 9.16
C VAL A 111 -15.22 4.28 9.51
N SER A 112 -16.53 4.39 9.73
CA SER A 112 -17.22 5.62 10.13
C SER A 112 -18.20 5.33 11.25
N GLY A 113 -18.10 6.06 12.37
CA GLY A 113 -18.95 5.81 13.55
C GLY A 113 -18.75 4.43 14.20
N GLY A 114 -17.65 3.73 13.88
CA GLY A 114 -17.36 2.38 14.35
C GLY A 114 -17.78 1.27 13.38
N ASP A 115 -18.63 1.57 12.41
CA ASP A 115 -19.11 0.59 11.44
C ASP A 115 -18.32 0.65 10.12
N PRO A 116 -18.04 -0.50 9.49
CA PRO A 116 -17.44 -0.54 8.16
C PRO A 116 -18.47 -0.19 7.08
N VAL A 117 -18.13 0.81 6.27
CA VAL A 117 -18.88 1.29 5.11
C VAL A 117 -18.13 0.90 3.84
N PRO A 118 -18.74 0.12 2.93
CA PRO A 118 -18.11 -0.24 1.67
C PRO A 118 -18.05 0.98 0.74
N VAL A 119 -16.86 1.28 0.24
CA VAL A 119 -16.61 2.35 -0.72
C VAL A 119 -15.81 1.82 -1.91
N ARG A 120 -15.92 2.52 -3.04
CA ARG A 120 -15.14 2.22 -4.25
C ARG A 120 -14.72 3.49 -4.94
N PHE A 121 -13.57 3.45 -5.59
CA PHE A 121 -13.03 4.54 -6.39
C PHE A 121 -12.15 4.01 -7.52
N HIS A 122 -11.82 4.87 -8.48
CA HIS A 122 -10.83 4.57 -9.51
C HIS A 122 -9.47 5.17 -9.14
N LEU A 123 -8.42 4.36 -9.22
CA LEU A 123 -7.02 4.75 -9.02
C LEU A 123 -6.30 4.80 -10.36
N ALA A 124 -5.78 5.96 -10.75
CA ALA A 124 -5.05 6.16 -12.01
C ALA A 124 -3.69 6.82 -11.74
N PRO A 125 -2.69 6.06 -11.23
CA PRO A 125 -1.48 6.64 -10.71
C PRO A 125 -0.55 7.09 -11.84
N VAL A 126 0.14 8.19 -11.58
CA VAL A 126 1.18 8.75 -12.47
C VAL A 126 2.48 8.82 -11.69
N VAL A 127 3.52 8.17 -12.21
CA VAL A 127 4.86 8.16 -11.62
C VAL A 127 5.81 8.97 -12.49
N ARG A 128 6.46 9.96 -11.90
CA ARG A 128 7.48 10.76 -12.58
C ARG A 128 8.82 10.07 -12.51
N ILE A 129 9.44 9.86 -13.68
CA ILE A 129 10.74 9.22 -13.83
C ILE A 129 11.78 10.28 -14.22
N ASP A 130 12.92 10.29 -13.55
CA ASP A 130 14.02 11.20 -13.86
C ASP A 130 14.92 10.68 -15.00
N ALA A 131 15.91 11.47 -15.39
CA ALA A 131 16.86 11.12 -16.45
C ALA A 131 17.72 9.87 -16.12
N SER A 132 17.83 9.49 -14.83
CA SER A 132 18.54 8.29 -14.39
C SER A 132 17.67 7.03 -14.43
N GLY A 133 16.39 7.17 -14.78
CA GLY A 133 15.43 6.07 -14.80
C GLY A 133 14.84 5.74 -13.43
N ARG A 134 14.93 6.66 -12.46
CA ARG A 134 14.39 6.48 -11.11
C ARG A 134 13.05 7.20 -10.94
N ALA A 135 12.15 6.61 -10.17
CA ALA A 135 10.93 7.29 -9.73
C ALA A 135 11.28 8.35 -8.68
N VAL A 136 10.84 9.58 -8.92
CA VAL A 136 11.14 10.75 -8.07
C VAL A 136 9.89 11.45 -7.53
N ASP A 137 8.73 11.19 -8.11
CA ASP A 137 7.44 11.67 -7.62
C ASP A 137 6.31 10.75 -8.09
N ALA A 138 5.17 10.81 -7.41
CA ALA A 138 3.96 10.11 -7.82
C ALA A 138 2.69 10.87 -7.43
N ARG A 139 1.62 10.59 -8.17
CA ARG A 139 0.24 11.00 -7.87
C ARG A 139 -0.65 9.76 -7.93
N LEU A 140 -1.61 9.66 -7.02
CA LEU A 140 -2.55 8.53 -6.98
C LEU A 140 -3.61 8.63 -8.08
N GLY A 141 -4.14 9.84 -8.30
CA GLY A 141 -5.18 10.05 -9.31
C GLY A 141 -6.50 9.38 -8.93
N ILE A 142 -6.89 9.43 -7.65
CA ILE A 142 -8.16 8.89 -7.16
C ILE A 142 -9.32 9.74 -7.66
N ARG A 143 -10.36 9.07 -8.20
CA ARG A 143 -11.58 9.67 -8.74
C ARG A 143 -12.80 8.79 -8.44
N ASP A 144 -13.99 9.36 -8.64
CA ASP A 144 -15.27 8.64 -8.59
C ASP A 144 -15.48 7.87 -7.28
N LEU A 145 -15.13 8.48 -6.14
CA LEU A 145 -15.37 7.87 -4.84
C LEU A 145 -16.87 7.77 -4.57
N THR A 146 -17.36 6.56 -4.37
CA THR A 146 -18.78 6.27 -4.09
C THR A 146 -18.93 5.39 -2.85
N GLY A 147 -20.13 5.36 -2.28
CA GLY A 147 -20.46 4.61 -1.05
C GLY A 147 -20.58 5.48 0.20
N ILE A 148 -20.21 6.75 0.11
CA ILE A 148 -20.37 7.77 1.16
C ILE A 148 -20.90 9.08 0.56
N PRO A 149 -21.61 9.92 1.34
CA PRO A 149 -22.20 11.16 0.85
C PRO A 149 -21.14 12.26 0.62
N GLU A 150 -21.46 13.22 -0.24
CA GLU A 150 -20.76 14.51 -0.25
C GLU A 150 -21.15 15.32 1.00
N PRO A 151 -20.24 16.12 1.58
CA PRO A 151 -18.88 16.46 1.13
C PRO A 151 -17.78 15.49 1.60
N LEU A 152 -18.14 14.41 2.31
CA LEU A 152 -17.17 13.48 2.90
C LEU A 152 -16.38 12.73 1.81
N ALA A 153 -17.04 12.36 0.72
CA ALA A 153 -16.37 11.74 -0.43
C ALA A 153 -15.25 12.65 -0.98
N THR A 154 -15.54 13.94 -1.18
CA THR A 154 -14.52 14.92 -1.59
C THR A 154 -13.35 14.99 -0.59
N ALA A 155 -13.63 15.10 0.71
CA ALA A 155 -12.58 15.20 1.73
C ALA A 155 -11.66 13.96 1.76
N VAL A 156 -12.24 12.76 1.67
CA VAL A 156 -11.47 11.50 1.63
C VAL A 156 -10.64 11.42 0.34
N ALA A 157 -11.23 11.73 -0.82
CA ALA A 157 -10.51 11.70 -2.09
C ALA A 157 -9.35 12.73 -2.13
N GLU A 158 -9.57 13.92 -1.58
CA GLU A 158 -8.56 14.97 -1.50
C GLU A 158 -7.42 14.57 -0.55
N PHE A 159 -7.74 14.00 0.61
CA PHE A 159 -6.75 13.44 1.53
C PHE A 159 -5.89 12.38 0.84
N LEU A 160 -6.51 11.37 0.22
CA LEU A 160 -5.78 10.26 -0.41
C LEU A 160 -4.90 10.75 -1.58
N ASN A 161 -5.34 11.76 -2.33
CA ASN A 161 -4.54 12.34 -3.42
C ASN A 161 -3.40 13.24 -2.94
N SER A 162 -3.52 13.86 -1.76
CA SER A 162 -2.56 14.84 -1.25
C SER A 162 -1.57 14.29 -0.22
N ASP A 163 -1.87 13.17 0.44
CA ASP A 163 -1.04 12.63 1.52
C ASP A 163 0.40 12.32 1.06
N PRO A 164 1.43 12.95 1.67
CA PRO A 164 2.83 12.72 1.29
C PRO A 164 3.35 11.32 1.63
N GLY A 165 2.75 10.62 2.58
CA GLY A 165 3.06 9.22 2.89
C GLY A 165 2.66 8.33 1.71
N LEU A 166 1.40 8.42 1.28
CA LEU A 166 0.89 7.65 0.14
C LEU A 166 1.69 7.89 -1.14
N ARG A 167 2.03 9.15 -1.45
CA ARG A 167 2.89 9.47 -2.60
C ARG A 167 4.26 8.80 -2.51
N ARG A 168 4.91 8.86 -1.34
CA ARG A 168 6.20 8.19 -1.10
C ARG A 168 6.10 6.66 -1.20
N SER A 169 4.99 6.07 -0.76
CA SER A 169 4.74 4.64 -0.92
C SER A 169 4.82 4.21 -2.39
N ILE A 170 4.14 4.95 -3.27
CA ILE A 170 4.11 4.65 -4.70
C ILE A 170 5.50 4.83 -5.33
N VAL A 171 6.22 5.89 -4.97
CA VAL A 171 7.59 6.10 -5.44
C VAL A 171 8.51 4.95 -4.99
N SER A 172 8.38 4.49 -3.74
CA SER A 172 9.15 3.34 -3.23
C SER A 172 8.81 2.07 -4.03
N ALA A 173 7.52 1.78 -4.20
CA ALA A 173 7.05 0.62 -4.93
C ALA A 173 7.55 0.63 -6.39
N ALA A 174 7.49 1.78 -7.05
CA ALA A 174 7.99 1.94 -8.41
C ALA A 174 9.50 1.68 -8.48
N ASN A 175 10.29 2.24 -7.56
CA ASN A 175 11.75 2.01 -7.53
C ASN A 175 12.15 0.56 -7.20
N GLU A 176 11.29 -0.22 -6.54
CA GLU A 176 11.49 -1.66 -6.36
C GLU A 176 11.23 -2.45 -7.65
N ILE A 177 10.28 -2.00 -8.49
CA ILE A 177 9.84 -2.71 -9.71
C ILE A 177 10.69 -2.32 -10.93
N LEU A 178 11.00 -1.04 -11.10
CA LEU A 178 11.68 -0.49 -12.29
C LEU A 178 12.96 -1.24 -12.67
N PRO A 179 13.85 -1.66 -11.75
CA PRO A 179 15.05 -2.41 -12.08
C PRO A 179 14.80 -3.77 -12.74
N ASN A 180 13.64 -4.37 -12.51
CA ASN A 180 13.26 -5.70 -13.00
C ASN A 180 12.53 -5.65 -14.35
N LEU A 181 12.26 -4.46 -14.87
CA LEU A 181 11.71 -4.30 -16.21
C LEU A 181 12.80 -4.46 -17.28
N PRO A 182 12.47 -5.03 -18.45
CA PRO A 182 13.42 -5.15 -19.56
C PRO A 182 14.03 -3.78 -19.90
N ARG A 183 15.36 -3.72 -19.98
CA ARG A 183 16.08 -2.54 -20.48
C ARG A 183 16.13 -2.57 -22.01
N LYS A 184 16.28 -1.40 -22.62
CA LYS A 184 16.67 -1.28 -24.03
C LYS A 184 18.06 -1.84 -24.28
#